data_AF-M6ES01-F1
#
_entry.id   AF-M6ES01-F1
#
_cell.length_a   1.000
_cell.length_b   1.000
_cell.length_c   1.000
_cell.angle_alpha   90.00
_cell.angle_beta   90.00
_cell.angle_gamma   90.00
#
_symmetry.space_group_name_H-M   'P 1'
#
loop_
_entity.id
_entity.type
_entity.pdbx_description
1 polymer ?
#
loop_
_entity_poly.entity_id
_entity_poly.type
_entity_poly.pdbx_seq_one_letter_code
_entity_poly.pdbx_strand_id
1 'polypeptide(L)'
;MKNYLTYQDDKSDKFWNIEASGKSFTVTYGKAGTAGTSQTKTFDNEEKCLKEAEKLLNEKLKKGYREDWKTYHDLIYRLLGSKDLVSAAKLCEQAKPLIQSNSQKAELETLTGRYFYELGEFQKAREHYLMAIDANPMNYSSYDHYTILLNHEKDYTEAMSMYEKMITLFPSFKTFPTYGIATLYNKLNDPEKAVAWLKTFLQEREYYHLFNHDDFKDIKNSTVYKALFKKYFFDIEDENYFPEDIPESEMNYFVIERENNDSYPLLSYYDGMRFFYRFKGKNFIAPSDFKLKLTLGAPIPKKYTLVDYHSLPEPVVSQRIKKIIDQLSVCNINFIPATIDTQQETFSNYYVLHVATIQCLDEKKSALTTHPNGQIFEVDSIVLDKTILKKIPFERRAIFKMFYGCEYYIIHERIVSEIQKISPKGIRFIPVSEYTSSSVFE
;
A
#
# COMPACT_ATOMS: atom_id res chain seq x y z
N MET A 1 5.98 19.01 30.19
CA MET A 1 7.27 18.44 30.68
C MET A 1 7.01 17.06 31.27
N LYS A 2 7.86 16.06 31.00
CA LYS A 2 7.75 14.73 31.61
C LYS A 2 9.15 14.16 31.83
N ASN A 3 9.51 13.88 33.08
CA ASN A 3 10.82 13.33 33.44
C ASN A 3 10.64 12.18 34.44
N TYR A 4 11.39 11.12 34.25
CA TYR A 4 11.49 10.01 35.18
C TYR A 4 12.94 9.86 35.64
N LEU A 5 13.13 9.81 36.94
CA LEU A 5 14.42 9.72 37.61
C LEU A 5 14.50 8.48 38.47
N THR A 6 15.68 7.88 38.53
CA THR A 6 16.04 6.81 39.47
C THR A 6 17.16 7.25 40.38
N TYR A 7 17.20 6.68 41.59
CA TYR A 7 18.29 6.85 42.54
C TYR A 7 18.63 5.48 43.10
N GLN A 8 19.89 5.08 42.91
CA GLN A 8 20.37 3.80 43.41
C GLN A 8 21.70 4.01 44.18
N ASP A 9 21.74 3.46 45.40
CA ASP A 9 22.94 3.31 46.22
C ASP A 9 22.94 1.90 46.85
N ASP A 10 23.93 1.57 47.68
CA ASP A 10 24.06 0.25 48.32
C ASP A 10 22.85 -0.16 49.18
N LYS A 11 21.97 0.77 49.56
CA LYS A 11 20.85 0.58 50.50
C LYS A 11 19.49 1.02 49.95
N SER A 12 19.44 1.70 48.82
CA SER A 12 18.27 2.39 48.28
C SER A 12 18.15 2.15 46.79
N ASP A 13 16.93 1.86 46.36
CA ASP A 13 16.54 1.87 44.95
C ASP A 13 15.18 2.56 44.84
N LYS A 14 15.17 3.78 44.31
CA LYS A 14 14.04 4.71 44.35
C LYS A 14 13.77 5.30 42.98
N PHE A 15 12.51 5.61 42.72
CA PHE A 15 12.12 6.40 41.55
C PHE A 15 11.44 7.70 41.96
N TRP A 16 11.50 8.67 41.05
CA TRP A 16 10.81 9.95 41.14
C TRP A 16 10.45 10.40 39.72
N ASN A 17 9.21 10.76 39.46
CA ASN A 17 8.78 11.29 38.18
C ASN A 17 7.98 12.58 38.37
N ILE A 18 7.98 13.41 37.33
CA ILE A 18 7.17 14.61 37.25
C ILE A 18 6.54 14.72 35.86
N GLU A 19 5.25 15.02 35.82
CA GLU A 19 4.48 15.28 34.62
C GLU A 19 3.79 16.64 34.75
N ALA A 20 4.28 17.65 34.01
CA ALA A 20 3.67 18.97 33.94
C ALA A 20 2.90 19.15 32.64
N SER A 21 1.63 19.53 32.77
CA SER A 21 0.70 19.81 31.67
C SER A 21 -0.18 21.01 32.00
N GLY A 22 -0.16 22.03 31.13
CA GLY A 22 -0.85 23.30 31.34
C GLY A 22 -0.46 23.94 32.67
N LYS A 23 -1.45 24.21 33.53
CA LYS A 23 -1.27 24.90 34.81
C LYS A 23 -0.93 23.99 36.00
N SER A 24 -0.73 22.70 35.77
CA SER A 24 -0.50 21.74 36.87
C SER A 24 0.63 20.78 36.55
N PHE A 25 1.30 20.31 37.61
CA PHE A 25 2.16 19.14 37.52
C PHE A 25 1.77 18.10 38.56
N THR A 26 2.04 16.84 38.24
CA THR A 26 1.97 15.71 39.18
C THR A 26 3.35 15.12 39.37
N VAL A 27 3.77 14.97 40.62
CA VAL A 27 5.01 14.30 41.01
C VAL A 27 4.68 12.94 41.62
N THR A 28 5.28 11.85 41.14
CA THR A 28 5.15 10.52 41.73
C THR A 28 6.50 9.99 42.19
N TYR A 29 6.59 9.42 43.39
CA TYR A 29 7.86 8.90 43.92
C TYR A 29 7.67 7.67 44.80
N GLY A 30 8.69 6.82 44.87
CA GLY A 30 8.60 5.58 45.66
C GLY A 30 9.86 4.72 45.57
N LYS A 31 9.79 3.51 46.13
CA LYS A 31 10.80 2.46 45.91
C LYS A 31 10.62 1.89 44.50
N ALA A 32 11.70 1.54 43.81
CA ALA A 32 11.62 0.92 42.50
C ALA A 32 10.71 -0.33 42.52
N GLY A 33 9.88 -0.50 41.48
CA GLY A 33 8.91 -1.59 41.37
C GLY A 33 7.61 -1.42 42.18
N THR A 34 7.39 -0.28 42.84
CA THR A 34 6.12 0.03 43.55
C THR A 34 5.30 1.08 42.80
N ALA A 35 4.00 1.18 43.10
CA ALA A 35 3.14 2.24 42.53
C ALA A 35 3.56 3.66 42.98
N GLY A 36 4.30 3.76 44.09
CA GLY A 36 4.72 5.03 44.67
C GLY A 36 3.58 5.87 45.22
N THR A 37 3.87 7.14 45.50
CA THR A 37 2.93 8.15 46.01
C THR A 37 2.93 9.34 45.07
N SER A 38 1.73 9.80 44.69
CA SER A 38 1.55 10.92 43.77
C SER A 38 1.07 12.19 44.50
N GLN A 39 1.56 13.34 44.06
CA GLN A 39 1.15 14.66 44.54
C GLN A 39 0.98 15.60 43.35
N THR A 40 -0.16 16.27 43.25
CA THR A 40 -0.46 17.24 42.19
C THR A 40 -0.44 18.66 42.74
N LYS A 41 0.17 19.58 42.00
CA LYS A 41 0.22 21.00 42.32
C LYS A 41 -0.22 21.82 41.12
N THR A 42 -1.09 22.82 41.36
CA THR A 42 -1.66 23.71 40.34
C THR A 42 -1.20 25.14 40.58
N PHE A 43 -1.01 25.89 39.50
CA PHE A 43 -0.45 27.24 39.46
C PHE A 43 -1.37 28.20 38.69
N ASP A 44 -1.14 29.49 38.84
CA ASP A 44 -1.96 30.53 38.17
C ASP A 44 -1.85 30.46 36.63
N ASN A 45 -0.66 30.10 36.14
CA ASN A 45 -0.35 30.01 34.72
C ASN A 45 0.67 28.88 34.44
N GLU A 46 0.80 28.53 33.17
CA GLU A 46 1.68 27.48 32.69
C GLU A 46 3.17 27.81 32.90
N GLU A 47 3.57 29.06 32.72
CA GLU A 47 4.97 29.47 32.90
C GLU A 47 5.47 29.25 34.33
N LYS A 48 4.67 29.59 35.35
CA LYS A 48 4.99 29.33 36.76
C LYS A 48 5.03 27.83 37.07
N CYS A 49 4.11 27.06 36.47
CA CYS A 49 4.08 25.61 36.61
C CYS A 49 5.38 24.98 36.08
N LEU A 50 5.79 25.35 34.87
CA LEU A 50 7.02 24.86 34.25
C LEU A 50 8.27 25.26 35.04
N LYS A 51 8.39 26.53 35.46
CA LYS A 51 9.52 27.00 36.27
C LYS A 51 9.69 26.22 37.58
N GLU A 52 8.60 25.94 38.30
CA GLU A 52 8.66 25.17 39.54
C GLU A 52 8.94 23.68 39.27
N ALA A 53 8.37 23.11 38.20
CA ALA A 53 8.66 21.74 37.79
C ALA A 53 10.15 21.54 37.44
N GLU A 54 10.74 22.46 36.69
CA GLU A 54 12.18 22.49 36.36
C GLU A 54 13.05 22.63 37.61
N LYS A 55 12.64 23.47 38.56
CA LYS A 55 13.34 23.61 39.85
C LYS A 55 13.37 22.28 40.62
N LEU A 56 12.22 21.60 40.74
CA LEU A 56 12.14 20.31 41.43
C LEU A 56 12.98 19.23 40.74
N LEU A 57 12.97 19.19 39.41
CA LEU A 57 13.84 18.31 38.63
C LEU A 57 15.32 18.57 38.97
N ASN A 58 15.76 19.83 38.89
CA ASN A 58 17.14 20.22 39.17
C ASN A 58 17.57 19.89 40.62
N GLU A 59 16.68 20.04 41.59
CA GLU A 59 16.95 19.64 42.97
C GLU A 59 17.17 18.13 43.12
N LYS A 60 16.41 17.31 42.38
CA LYS A 60 16.58 15.85 42.39
C LYS A 60 17.88 15.43 41.72
N LEU A 61 18.19 16.02 40.57
CA LEU A 61 19.47 15.79 39.87
C LEU A 61 20.68 16.10 40.78
N LYS A 62 20.63 17.22 41.53
CA LYS A 62 21.67 17.56 42.52
C LYS A 62 21.79 16.56 43.68
N LYS A 63 20.71 15.84 44.00
CA LYS A 63 20.66 14.80 45.04
C LYS A 63 21.14 13.43 44.54
N GLY A 64 21.69 13.35 43.33
CA GLY A 64 22.21 12.12 42.74
C GLY A 64 21.15 11.26 42.07
N TYR A 65 19.91 11.73 41.96
CA TYR A 65 18.94 11.10 41.07
C TYR A 65 19.44 11.26 39.63
N ARG A 66 19.37 10.21 38.85
CA ARG A 66 19.71 10.21 37.43
C ARG A 66 18.43 10.07 36.64
N GLU A 67 18.36 10.75 35.52
CA GLU A 67 17.28 10.51 34.57
C GLU A 67 17.40 9.09 34.01
N ASP A 68 16.24 8.50 33.74
CA ASP A 68 16.18 7.19 33.10
C ASP A 68 16.50 7.29 31.61
N TRP A 69 17.27 6.32 31.13
CA TRP A 69 17.66 6.18 29.73
C TRP A 69 16.45 6.32 28.80
N LYS A 70 15.30 5.73 29.16
CA LYS A 70 14.09 5.78 28.34
C LYS A 70 13.62 7.21 28.05
N THR A 71 13.79 8.13 29.01
CA THR A 71 13.44 9.55 28.83
C THR A 71 14.34 10.21 27.78
N TYR A 72 15.64 9.90 27.80
CA TYR A 72 16.60 10.40 26.81
C TYR A 72 16.34 9.82 25.44
N HIS A 73 16.14 8.49 25.36
CA HIS A 73 15.81 7.78 24.13
C HIS A 73 14.65 8.46 23.39
N ASP A 74 13.51 8.63 24.06
CA ASP A 74 12.29 9.19 23.45
C ASP A 74 12.48 10.65 23.00
N LEU A 75 13.25 11.43 23.78
CA LEU A 75 13.52 12.83 23.47
C LEU A 75 14.49 12.97 22.29
N ILE A 76 15.59 12.21 22.27
CA ILE A 76 16.55 12.17 21.16
C ILE A 76 15.82 11.76 19.88
N TYR A 77 15.03 10.68 19.93
CA TYR A 77 14.27 10.21 18.76
C TYR A 77 13.35 11.29 18.19
N ARG A 78 12.63 12.02 19.07
CA ARG A 78 11.77 13.13 18.67
C ARG A 78 12.55 14.29 18.05
N LEU A 79 13.67 14.69 18.67
CA LEU A 79 14.49 15.80 18.20
C LEU A 79 15.06 15.53 16.82
N LEU A 80 15.53 14.29 16.57
CA LEU A 80 15.97 13.84 15.25
C LEU A 80 14.83 13.90 14.23
N GLY A 81 13.61 13.50 14.60
CA GLY A 81 12.42 13.64 13.76
C GLY A 81 12.08 15.11 13.41
N SER A 82 12.27 16.03 14.35
CA SER A 82 12.09 17.47 14.14
C SER A 82 13.31 18.19 13.55
N LYS A 83 14.40 17.46 13.25
CA LYS A 83 15.68 17.99 12.78
C LYS A 83 16.35 19.02 13.70
N ASP A 84 16.08 18.97 15.00
CA ASP A 84 16.86 19.73 15.99
C ASP A 84 18.12 18.95 16.35
N LEU A 85 19.09 19.01 15.44
CA LEU A 85 20.33 18.24 15.53
C LEU A 85 21.23 18.72 16.67
N VAL A 86 21.18 20.01 17.02
CA VAL A 86 22.00 20.58 18.11
C VAL A 86 21.57 20.01 19.46
N SER A 87 20.26 20.01 19.73
CA SER A 87 19.73 19.43 20.96
C SER A 87 19.92 17.91 20.99
N ALA A 88 19.72 17.22 19.85
CA ALA A 88 19.93 15.78 19.76
C ALA A 88 21.37 15.38 20.10
N ALA A 89 22.37 16.05 19.51
CA ALA A 89 23.79 15.81 19.77
C ALA A 89 24.11 15.90 21.27
N LYS A 90 23.65 16.98 21.91
CA LYS A 90 23.86 17.22 23.33
C LYS A 90 23.26 16.11 24.18
N LEU A 91 22.05 15.66 23.86
CA LEU A 91 21.39 14.60 24.61
C LEU A 91 22.04 13.23 24.39
N CYS A 92 22.53 12.92 23.19
CA CYS A 92 23.30 11.68 22.97
C CYS A 92 24.52 11.61 23.89
N GLU A 93 25.29 12.70 24.02
CA GLU A 93 26.44 12.76 24.93
C GLU A 93 26.04 12.66 26.41
N GLN A 94 24.97 13.35 26.80
CA GLN A 94 24.46 13.32 28.18
C GLN A 94 23.90 11.96 28.59
N ALA A 95 23.43 11.17 27.63
CA ALA A 95 22.85 9.86 27.89
C ALA A 95 23.89 8.72 28.04
N LYS A 96 25.11 8.88 27.51
CA LYS A 96 26.20 7.88 27.65
C LYS A 96 26.41 7.34 29.07
N PRO A 97 26.51 8.16 30.13
CA PRO A 97 26.69 7.66 31.50
C PRO A 97 25.43 6.99 32.11
N LEU A 98 24.29 7.04 31.43
CA LEU A 98 23.03 6.43 31.88
C LEU A 98 22.84 5.00 31.33
N ILE A 99 23.70 4.58 30.39
CA ILE A 99 23.64 3.26 29.78
C ILE A 99 24.10 2.18 30.77
N GLN A 100 23.24 1.20 31.02
CA GLN A 100 23.47 0.13 32.00
C GLN A 100 23.43 -1.27 31.36
N SER A 101 23.07 -1.38 30.09
CA SER A 101 22.99 -2.66 29.39
C SER A 101 23.40 -2.55 27.93
N ASN A 102 23.75 -3.69 27.35
CA ASN A 102 24.03 -3.81 25.92
C ASN A 102 22.84 -3.42 25.03
N SER A 103 21.60 -3.66 25.49
CA SER A 103 20.40 -3.22 24.76
C SER A 103 20.32 -1.70 24.68
N GLN A 104 20.49 -1.02 25.82
CA GLN A 104 20.48 0.44 25.88
C GLN A 104 21.66 1.05 25.12
N LYS A 105 22.84 0.40 25.19
CA LYS A 105 24.01 0.79 24.40
C LYS A 105 23.68 0.75 22.91
N ALA A 106 23.11 -0.35 22.43
CA ALA A 106 22.71 -0.46 21.03
C ALA A 106 21.73 0.63 20.62
N GLU A 107 20.69 0.88 21.42
CA GLU A 107 19.71 1.96 21.13
C GLU A 107 20.37 3.36 21.06
N LEU A 108 21.29 3.69 21.98
CA LEU A 108 22.01 4.96 21.93
C LEU A 108 22.92 5.08 20.70
N GLU A 109 23.65 4.01 20.38
CA GLU A 109 24.51 3.99 19.20
C GLU A 109 23.69 4.09 17.91
N THR A 110 22.50 3.47 17.83
CA THR A 110 21.58 3.64 16.69
C THR A 110 21.13 5.10 16.55
N LEU A 111 20.73 5.75 17.65
CA LEU A 111 20.30 7.16 17.63
C LEU A 111 21.45 8.11 17.28
N THR A 112 22.65 7.81 17.77
CA THR A 112 23.87 8.58 17.45
C THR A 112 24.26 8.41 15.98
N GLY A 113 24.15 7.19 15.45
CA GLY A 113 24.32 6.92 14.02
C GLY A 113 23.31 7.69 13.17
N ARG A 114 22.04 7.72 13.58
CA ARG A 114 21.00 8.52 12.91
C ARG A 114 21.32 10.01 12.94
N TYR A 115 21.77 10.54 14.07
CA TYR A 115 22.23 11.92 14.17
C TYR A 115 23.31 12.26 13.13
N PHE A 116 24.35 11.42 13.01
CA PHE A 116 25.40 11.63 12.02
C PHE A 116 24.90 11.47 10.58
N TYR A 117 23.96 10.56 10.33
CA TYR A 117 23.31 10.42 9.04
C TYR A 117 22.59 11.71 8.63
N GLU A 118 21.80 12.31 9.53
CA GLU A 118 21.09 13.57 9.28
C GLU A 118 22.04 14.76 9.09
N LEU A 119 23.26 14.70 9.66
CA LEU A 119 24.32 15.68 9.39
C LEU A 119 25.04 15.46 8.05
N GLY A 120 24.83 14.33 7.37
CA GLY A 120 25.59 13.93 6.19
C GLY A 120 26.98 13.38 6.49
N GLU A 121 27.30 13.10 7.75
CA GLU A 121 28.57 12.48 8.17
C GLU A 121 28.48 10.95 8.12
N PHE A 122 28.30 10.42 6.91
CA PHE A 122 27.97 9.01 6.67
C PHE A 122 28.95 7.99 7.24
N GLN A 123 30.25 8.28 7.21
CA GLN A 123 31.26 7.39 7.77
C GLN A 123 31.10 7.22 9.29
N LYS A 124 30.80 8.31 10.01
CA LYS A 124 30.52 8.24 11.44
C LYS A 124 29.20 7.53 11.71
N ALA A 125 28.19 7.79 10.89
CA ALA A 125 26.91 7.09 10.98
C ALA A 125 27.10 5.57 10.90
N ARG A 126 27.88 5.11 9.91
CA ARG A 126 28.27 3.69 9.73
C ARG A 126 28.97 3.12 10.96
N GLU A 127 29.98 3.82 11.48
CA GLU A 127 30.70 3.39 12.69
C GLU A 127 29.75 3.17 13.87
N HIS A 128 28.86 4.12 14.13
CA HIS A 128 27.88 4.02 15.20
C HIS A 128 26.85 2.91 14.98
N TYR A 129 26.36 2.70 13.75
CA TYR A 129 25.46 1.59 13.45
C TYR A 129 26.14 0.22 13.65
N LEU A 130 27.41 0.09 13.28
CA LEU A 130 28.18 -1.13 13.53
C LEU A 130 28.42 -1.36 15.02
N MET A 131 28.73 -0.30 15.79
CA MET A 131 28.81 -0.38 17.25
C MET A 131 27.47 -0.79 17.88
N ALA A 132 26.35 -0.32 17.33
CA ALA A 132 25.02 -0.69 17.80
C ALA A 132 24.72 -2.18 17.58
N ILE A 133 25.08 -2.71 16.39
CA ILE A 133 24.92 -4.12 16.04
C ILE A 133 25.83 -5.00 16.90
N ASP A 134 27.08 -4.60 17.13
CA ASP A 134 28.02 -5.33 18.00
C ASP A 134 27.52 -5.37 19.46
N ALA A 135 27.01 -4.24 19.96
CA ALA A 135 26.47 -4.17 21.31
C ALA A 135 25.26 -5.10 21.51
N ASN A 136 24.30 -5.09 20.58
CA ASN A 136 23.15 -5.99 20.63
C ASN A 136 22.74 -6.45 19.21
N PRO A 137 23.15 -7.66 18.79
CA PRO A 137 22.77 -8.23 17.49
C PRO A 137 21.26 -8.48 17.33
N MET A 138 20.48 -8.44 18.43
CA MET A 138 19.02 -8.58 18.40
C MET A 138 18.27 -7.24 18.40
N ASN A 139 18.96 -6.13 18.14
CA ASN A 139 18.31 -4.83 17.95
C ASN A 139 17.94 -4.61 16.48
N TYR A 140 16.65 -4.74 16.14
CA TYR A 140 16.15 -4.54 14.78
C TYR A 140 16.45 -3.14 14.22
N SER A 141 16.30 -2.11 15.06
CA SER A 141 16.45 -0.71 14.65
C SER A 141 17.85 -0.38 14.15
N SER A 142 18.88 -1.01 14.73
CA SER A 142 20.27 -0.88 14.28
C SER A 142 20.45 -1.32 12.83
N TYR A 143 19.89 -2.47 12.45
CA TYR A 143 19.96 -2.95 11.07
C TYR A 143 19.12 -2.09 10.13
N ASP A 144 17.92 -1.70 10.55
CA ASP A 144 17.02 -0.85 9.75
C ASP A 144 17.71 0.47 9.36
N HIS A 145 18.22 1.23 10.33
CA HIS A 145 18.94 2.48 10.06
C HIS A 145 20.23 2.26 9.27
N TYR A 146 20.92 1.14 9.48
CA TYR A 146 22.11 0.84 8.68
C TYR A 146 21.75 0.57 7.22
N THR A 147 20.68 -0.19 6.94
CA THR A 147 20.23 -0.43 5.56
C THR A 147 19.81 0.86 4.86
N ILE A 148 19.21 1.82 5.58
CA ILE A 148 18.90 3.15 5.04
C ILE A 148 20.18 3.87 4.57
N LEU A 149 21.24 3.84 5.39
CA LEU A 149 22.54 4.40 5.01
C LEU A 149 23.14 3.69 3.78
N LEU A 150 23.16 2.35 3.78
CA LEU A 150 23.71 1.56 2.68
C LEU A 150 22.97 1.81 1.36
N ASN A 151 21.64 1.94 1.43
CA ASN A 151 20.81 2.32 0.28
C ASN A 151 21.15 3.73 -0.24
N HIS A 152 21.37 4.69 0.65
CA HIS A 152 21.77 6.05 0.30
C HIS A 152 23.13 6.07 -0.41
N GLU A 153 24.11 5.30 0.10
CA GLU A 153 25.44 5.14 -0.49
C GLU A 153 25.45 4.25 -1.73
N LYS A 154 24.32 3.60 -2.04
CA LYS A 154 24.17 2.60 -3.12
C LYS A 154 25.06 1.37 -2.97
N ASP A 155 25.46 1.05 -1.74
CA ASP A 155 26.13 -0.22 -1.42
C ASP A 155 25.08 -1.34 -1.31
N TYR A 156 24.53 -1.71 -2.46
CA TYR A 156 23.45 -2.69 -2.53
C TYR A 156 23.90 -4.08 -2.09
N THR A 157 25.18 -4.42 -2.26
CA THR A 157 25.74 -5.72 -1.85
C THR A 157 25.67 -5.87 -0.34
N GLU A 158 26.16 -4.87 0.41
CA GLU A 158 26.10 -4.91 1.86
C GLU A 158 24.66 -4.75 2.37
N ALA A 159 23.84 -3.89 1.73
CA ALA A 159 22.44 -3.71 2.09
C ALA A 159 21.66 -5.03 1.99
N MET A 160 21.85 -5.80 0.92
CA MET A 160 21.24 -7.13 0.75
C MET A 160 21.67 -8.08 1.87
N SER A 161 22.97 -8.11 2.21
CA SER A 161 23.46 -8.94 3.31
C SER A 161 22.81 -8.55 4.66
N MET A 162 22.61 -7.26 4.91
CA MET A 162 21.92 -6.80 6.12
C MET A 162 20.44 -7.19 6.11
N TYR A 163 19.73 -7.08 4.99
CA TYR A 163 18.35 -7.53 4.90
C TYR A 163 18.21 -9.05 5.10
N GLU A 164 19.11 -9.87 4.54
CA GLU A 164 19.14 -11.32 4.76
C GLU A 164 19.37 -11.66 6.24
N LYS A 165 20.27 -10.93 6.92
CA LYS A 165 20.45 -11.03 8.38
C LYS A 165 19.17 -10.65 9.12
N MET A 166 18.48 -9.57 8.73
CA MET A 166 17.23 -9.15 9.37
C MET A 166 16.14 -10.23 9.23
N ILE A 167 16.00 -10.86 8.07
CA ILE A 167 15.04 -11.97 7.87
C ILE A 167 15.36 -13.15 8.79
N THR A 168 16.65 -13.44 8.98
CA THR A 168 17.12 -14.57 9.78
C THR A 168 16.96 -14.32 11.29
N LEU A 169 17.33 -13.13 11.75
CA LEU A 169 17.32 -12.76 13.18
C LEU A 169 15.92 -12.35 13.66
N PHE A 170 15.10 -11.77 12.77
CA PHE A 170 13.79 -11.21 13.08
C PHE A 170 12.70 -11.79 12.17
N PRO A 171 12.42 -13.11 12.22
CA PRO A 171 11.48 -13.76 11.30
C PRO A 171 10.06 -13.19 11.38
N SER A 172 9.64 -12.66 12.52
CA SER A 172 8.34 -11.98 12.70
C SER A 172 8.26 -10.59 12.04
N PHE A 173 9.41 -10.02 11.65
CA PHE A 173 9.53 -8.70 11.02
C PHE A 173 10.22 -8.77 9.66
N LYS A 174 10.11 -9.93 8.98
CA LYS A 174 10.76 -10.22 7.69
C LYS A 174 10.15 -9.46 6.50
N THR A 175 8.95 -8.89 6.65
CA THR A 175 8.20 -8.25 5.55
C THR A 175 8.97 -7.08 4.94
N PHE A 176 9.40 -6.14 5.78
CA PHE A 176 10.20 -4.98 5.35
C PHE A 176 11.51 -5.38 4.64
N PRO A 177 12.41 -6.23 5.22
CA PRO A 177 13.64 -6.62 4.53
C PRO A 177 13.39 -7.45 3.26
N THR A 178 12.31 -8.25 3.20
CA THR A 178 11.91 -8.97 1.97
C THR A 178 11.58 -7.98 0.84
N TYR A 179 10.80 -6.94 1.15
CA TYR A 179 10.49 -5.87 0.20
C TYR A 179 11.75 -5.08 -0.18
N GLY A 180 12.60 -4.76 0.80
CA GLY A 180 13.90 -4.11 0.61
C GLY A 180 14.77 -4.82 -0.42
N ILE A 181 14.96 -6.14 -0.29
CA ILE A 181 15.72 -6.93 -1.27
C ILE A 181 15.07 -6.87 -2.67
N ALA A 182 13.74 -6.95 -2.76
CA ALA A 182 13.05 -6.82 -4.04
C ALA A 182 13.31 -5.47 -4.71
N THR A 183 13.24 -4.37 -3.96
CA THR A 183 13.51 -3.01 -4.48
C THR A 183 14.98 -2.84 -4.90
N LEU A 184 15.92 -3.49 -4.21
CA LEU A 184 17.34 -3.50 -4.60
C LEU A 184 17.56 -4.21 -5.95
N TYR A 185 16.92 -5.37 -6.15
CA TYR A 185 16.99 -6.04 -7.46
C TYR A 185 16.32 -5.24 -8.57
N ASN A 186 15.27 -4.44 -8.28
CA ASN A 186 14.76 -3.46 -9.23
C ASN A 186 15.83 -2.41 -9.61
N LYS A 187 16.52 -1.82 -8.63
CA LYS A 187 17.57 -0.82 -8.88
C LYS A 187 18.77 -1.41 -9.65
N LEU A 188 19.01 -2.70 -9.50
CA LEU A 188 20.01 -3.46 -10.26
C LEU A 188 19.51 -3.90 -11.65
N ASN A 189 18.25 -3.61 -11.99
CA ASN A 189 17.58 -4.03 -13.22
C ASN A 189 17.63 -5.57 -13.45
N ASP A 190 17.44 -6.35 -12.37
CA ASP A 190 17.33 -7.81 -12.36
C ASP A 190 15.86 -8.21 -12.09
N PRO A 191 15.01 -8.22 -13.14
CA PRO A 191 13.57 -8.40 -12.97
C PRO A 191 13.22 -9.81 -12.47
N GLU A 192 13.99 -10.83 -12.82
CA GLU A 192 13.77 -12.21 -12.37
C GLU A 192 13.89 -12.33 -10.85
N LYS A 193 14.97 -11.80 -10.27
CA LYS A 193 15.18 -11.87 -8.82
C LYS A 193 14.27 -10.93 -8.08
N ALA A 194 14.02 -9.71 -8.58
CA ALA A 194 13.07 -8.79 -7.98
C ALA A 194 11.67 -9.43 -7.87
N VAL A 195 11.20 -10.07 -8.95
CA VAL A 195 9.91 -10.77 -8.98
C VAL A 195 9.91 -12.00 -8.07
N ALA A 196 11.02 -12.71 -7.92
CA ALA A 196 11.12 -13.84 -6.98
C ALA A 196 10.89 -13.38 -5.53
N TRP A 197 11.52 -12.27 -5.12
CA TRP A 197 11.34 -11.69 -3.79
C TRP A 197 9.94 -11.07 -3.60
N LEU A 198 9.41 -10.40 -4.63
CA LEU A 198 8.03 -9.91 -4.60
C LEU A 198 7.00 -11.02 -4.42
N LYS A 199 7.20 -12.19 -5.02
CA LYS A 199 6.30 -13.34 -4.78
C LYS A 199 6.28 -13.73 -3.32
N THR A 200 7.43 -13.75 -2.66
CA THR A 200 7.52 -14.02 -1.21
C THR A 200 6.79 -12.96 -0.41
N PHE A 201 6.98 -11.68 -0.74
CA PHE A 201 6.29 -10.56 -0.09
C PHE A 201 4.76 -10.64 -0.27
N LEU A 202 4.28 -10.94 -1.48
CA LEU A 202 2.85 -11.01 -1.82
C LEU A 202 2.16 -12.33 -1.42
N GLN A 203 2.85 -13.24 -0.72
CA GLN A 203 2.20 -14.44 -0.18
C GLN A 203 1.23 -14.09 0.97
N GLU A 204 1.59 -13.11 1.80
CA GLU A 204 0.80 -12.67 2.95
C GLU A 204 -0.09 -11.50 2.50
N ARG A 205 -1.40 -11.77 2.30
CA ARG A 205 -2.38 -10.79 1.77
C ARG A 205 -2.44 -9.49 2.57
N GLU A 206 -2.14 -9.55 3.86
CA GLU A 206 -2.11 -8.39 4.74
C GLU A 206 -1.21 -7.27 4.21
N TYR A 207 -0.20 -7.56 3.38
CA TYR A 207 0.75 -6.57 2.89
C TYR A 207 0.44 -5.99 1.50
N TYR A 208 -0.73 -6.28 0.91
CA TYR A 208 -1.04 -5.77 -0.44
C TYR A 208 -1.12 -4.24 -0.47
N HIS A 209 -1.54 -3.62 0.63
CA HIS A 209 -1.59 -2.17 0.81
C HIS A 209 -0.20 -1.51 0.96
N LEU A 210 0.86 -2.28 1.21
CA LEU A 210 2.23 -1.77 1.30
C LEU A 210 2.94 -1.77 -0.06
N PHE A 211 2.35 -2.39 -1.09
CA PHE A 211 2.98 -2.51 -2.39
C PHE A 211 2.82 -1.22 -3.22
N ASN A 212 3.90 -0.48 -3.42
CA ASN A 212 3.93 0.63 -4.37
C ASN A 212 4.49 0.19 -5.74
N HIS A 213 3.76 0.50 -6.83
CA HIS A 213 4.20 0.23 -8.20
C HIS A 213 5.43 1.07 -8.59
N ASP A 214 5.55 2.29 -8.06
CA ASP A 214 6.63 3.22 -8.42
C ASP A 214 8.00 2.78 -7.93
N ASP A 215 8.04 1.99 -6.85
CA ASP A 215 9.28 1.40 -6.32
C ASP A 215 9.92 0.42 -7.30
N PHE A 216 9.17 -0.03 -8.31
CA PHE A 216 9.59 -1.01 -9.32
C PHE A 216 9.59 -0.44 -10.75
N LYS A 217 9.73 0.88 -10.89
CA LYS A 217 9.67 1.58 -12.19
C LYS A 217 10.69 1.09 -13.22
N ASP A 218 11.84 0.57 -12.79
CA ASP A 218 12.94 0.17 -13.68
C ASP A 218 12.61 -1.18 -14.34
N ILE A 219 11.94 -2.08 -13.61
CA ILE A 219 11.57 -3.41 -14.11
C ILE A 219 10.11 -3.51 -14.57
N LYS A 220 9.30 -2.46 -14.43
CA LYS A 220 7.85 -2.52 -14.64
C LYS A 220 7.43 -3.03 -16.02
N ASN A 221 8.28 -2.83 -17.02
CA ASN A 221 8.03 -3.25 -18.40
C ASN A 221 8.47 -4.68 -18.72
N SER A 222 9.19 -5.35 -17.82
CA SER A 222 9.65 -6.72 -18.01
C SER A 222 8.49 -7.71 -18.07
N THR A 223 8.67 -8.79 -18.83
CA THR A 223 7.66 -9.85 -18.98
C THR A 223 7.33 -10.51 -17.64
N VAL A 224 8.34 -10.77 -16.81
CA VAL A 224 8.16 -11.43 -15.50
C VAL A 224 7.40 -10.54 -14.52
N TYR A 225 7.63 -9.23 -14.53
CA TYR A 225 6.88 -8.29 -13.71
C TYR A 225 5.43 -8.23 -14.17
N LYS A 226 5.16 -7.96 -15.46
CA LYS A 226 3.79 -7.95 -16.01
C LYS A 226 3.01 -9.22 -15.67
N ALA A 227 3.64 -10.38 -15.82
CA ALA A 227 3.03 -11.67 -15.51
C ALA A 227 2.72 -11.85 -14.01
N LEU A 228 3.53 -11.28 -13.11
CA LEU A 228 3.28 -11.30 -11.67
C LEU A 228 1.95 -10.60 -11.35
N PHE A 229 1.77 -9.37 -11.84
CA PHE A 229 0.63 -8.52 -11.47
C PHE A 229 -0.71 -8.99 -12.04
N LYS A 230 -0.72 -9.88 -13.04
CA LYS A 230 -1.95 -10.55 -13.50
C LYS A 230 -2.47 -11.60 -12.51
N LYS A 231 -1.67 -12.01 -11.53
CA LYS A 231 -2.04 -13.05 -10.55
C LYS A 231 -2.66 -12.52 -9.28
N TYR A 232 -2.75 -11.20 -9.11
CA TYR A 232 -3.19 -10.57 -7.87
C TYR A 232 -4.29 -9.55 -8.13
N PHE A 233 -5.24 -9.50 -7.20
CA PHE A 233 -6.17 -8.38 -7.04
C PHE A 233 -5.70 -7.61 -5.82
N PHE A 234 -5.14 -6.42 -6.05
CA PHE A 234 -4.75 -5.49 -5.01
C PHE A 234 -5.96 -4.76 -4.48
N ASP A 235 -5.91 -4.38 -3.20
CA ASP A 235 -6.90 -3.49 -2.63
C ASP A 235 -6.84 -2.13 -3.34
N ILE A 236 -8.02 -1.56 -3.58
CA ILE A 236 -8.17 -0.30 -4.31
C ILE A 236 -7.76 0.88 -3.44
N GLU A 237 -8.06 0.81 -2.14
CA GLU A 237 -7.63 1.78 -1.16
C GLU A 237 -6.15 1.56 -0.85
N ASP A 238 -5.34 2.59 -1.09
CA ASP A 238 -3.91 2.61 -0.78
C ASP A 238 -3.65 3.86 0.06
N GLU A 239 -3.61 3.70 1.39
CA GLU A 239 -3.37 4.80 2.33
C GLU A 239 -1.98 5.44 2.16
N ASN A 240 -1.05 4.71 1.54
CA ASN A 240 0.33 5.15 1.30
C ASN A 240 0.55 5.66 -0.12
N TYR A 241 -0.46 5.58 -1.00
CA TYR A 241 -0.39 6.18 -2.32
C TYR A 241 -0.57 7.68 -2.20
N PHE A 242 0.50 8.41 -2.54
CA PHE A 242 0.44 9.84 -2.74
C PHE A 242 -0.13 10.08 -4.14
N PRO A 243 -1.33 10.67 -4.28
CA PRO A 243 -1.90 10.98 -5.58
C PRO A 243 -0.89 11.73 -6.43
N GLU A 244 -0.55 11.18 -7.59
CA GLU A 244 0.13 11.96 -8.60
C GLU A 244 -0.73 13.21 -8.91
N ASP A 245 -0.08 14.36 -9.13
CA ASP A 245 -0.76 15.57 -9.62
C ASP A 245 -1.10 15.37 -11.11
N ILE A 246 -2.01 14.42 -11.38
CA ILE A 246 -2.48 14.07 -12.71
C ILE A 246 -3.54 15.10 -13.09
N PRO A 247 -3.33 15.85 -14.19
CA PRO A 247 -4.34 16.74 -14.71
C PRO A 247 -5.63 15.99 -14.98
N GLU A 248 -6.77 16.58 -14.63
CA GLU A 248 -8.08 15.93 -14.86
C GLU A 248 -8.37 15.67 -16.34
N SER A 249 -7.68 16.37 -17.24
CA SER A 249 -7.69 16.16 -18.69
C SER A 249 -7.05 14.84 -19.12
N GLU A 250 -6.25 14.20 -18.27
CA GLU A 250 -5.63 12.90 -18.53
C GLU A 250 -6.44 11.74 -17.94
N MET A 251 -7.59 12.01 -17.32
CA MET A 251 -8.49 11.00 -16.76
C MET A 251 -9.69 10.75 -17.67
N ASN A 252 -9.41 10.44 -18.94
CA ASN A 252 -10.46 10.15 -19.91
C ASN A 252 -10.78 8.65 -19.91
N TYR A 253 -12.06 8.37 -19.73
CA TYR A 253 -12.58 7.03 -19.58
C TYR A 253 -13.70 6.78 -20.57
N PHE A 254 -13.87 5.50 -20.91
CA PHE A 254 -14.88 5.01 -21.83
C PHE A 254 -15.67 3.89 -21.16
N VAL A 255 -16.95 3.78 -21.48
CA VAL A 255 -17.76 2.61 -21.21
C VAL A 255 -17.52 1.58 -22.31
N ILE A 256 -17.26 0.34 -21.91
CA ILE A 256 -17.14 -0.78 -22.84
C ILE A 256 -18.53 -1.29 -23.15
N GLU A 257 -18.94 -1.13 -24.41
CA GLU A 257 -20.22 -1.63 -24.90
C GLU A 257 -20.05 -2.60 -26.05
N ARG A 258 -21.08 -3.40 -26.27
CA ARG A 258 -21.13 -4.30 -27.41
C ARG A 258 -21.48 -3.52 -28.68
N GLU A 259 -20.90 -3.89 -29.82
CA GLU A 259 -21.34 -3.37 -31.12
C GLU A 259 -22.73 -3.92 -31.48
N ASN A 260 -23.64 -3.04 -31.88
CA ASN A 260 -24.98 -3.41 -32.30
C ASN A 260 -24.96 -4.03 -33.70
N ASN A 261 -24.98 -5.37 -33.73
CA ASN A 261 -24.93 -6.14 -34.96
C ASN A 261 -25.65 -7.48 -34.78
N ASP A 262 -26.69 -7.70 -35.58
CA ASP A 262 -27.53 -8.90 -35.55
C ASP A 262 -26.79 -10.21 -35.83
N SER A 263 -25.63 -10.14 -36.50
CA SER A 263 -24.81 -11.32 -36.79
C SER A 263 -23.81 -11.62 -35.69
N TYR A 264 -23.60 -10.72 -34.73
CA TYR A 264 -22.73 -11.01 -33.59
C TYR A 264 -23.61 -11.63 -32.50
N PRO A 265 -23.33 -12.83 -31.99
CA PRO A 265 -24.18 -13.44 -30.98
C PRO A 265 -23.94 -12.86 -29.59
N LEU A 266 -24.98 -12.88 -28.75
CA LEU A 266 -24.84 -12.85 -27.29
C LEU A 266 -24.29 -14.19 -26.80
N LEU A 267 -23.74 -14.20 -25.59
CA LEU A 267 -23.28 -15.43 -24.95
C LEU A 267 -24.10 -15.72 -23.69
N SER A 268 -24.17 -17.01 -23.35
CA SER A 268 -24.79 -17.50 -22.13
C SER A 268 -23.88 -18.49 -21.41
N TYR A 269 -24.05 -18.61 -20.10
CA TYR A 269 -23.44 -19.69 -19.33
C TYR A 269 -24.03 -21.03 -19.76
N TYR A 270 -23.19 -22.06 -19.91
CA TYR A 270 -23.62 -23.39 -20.38
C TYR A 270 -24.70 -24.02 -19.48
N ASP A 271 -24.62 -23.82 -18.17
CA ASP A 271 -25.59 -24.31 -17.18
C ASP A 271 -26.72 -23.30 -16.88
N GLY A 272 -26.74 -22.17 -17.58
CA GLY A 272 -27.68 -21.07 -17.35
C GLY A 272 -27.44 -20.29 -16.04
N MET A 273 -26.45 -20.67 -15.23
CA MET A 273 -26.20 -20.06 -13.92
C MET A 273 -25.14 -18.98 -14.04
N ARG A 274 -25.48 -17.75 -13.62
CA ARG A 274 -24.52 -16.63 -13.61
C ARG A 274 -23.38 -16.91 -12.64
N PHE A 275 -22.22 -17.31 -13.17
CA PHE A 275 -21.12 -17.83 -12.39
C PHE A 275 -20.70 -16.87 -11.26
N PHE A 276 -20.59 -15.57 -11.54
CA PHE A 276 -20.05 -14.62 -10.57
C PHE A 276 -20.99 -14.21 -9.44
N TYR A 277 -22.30 -14.48 -9.56
CA TYR A 277 -23.28 -14.18 -8.50
C TYR A 277 -22.94 -14.87 -7.18
N ARG A 278 -22.28 -16.04 -7.25
CA ARG A 278 -21.85 -16.79 -6.06
C ARG A 278 -20.82 -16.04 -5.20
N PHE A 279 -20.10 -15.07 -5.78
CA PHE A 279 -19.04 -14.35 -5.07
C PHE A 279 -19.52 -13.07 -4.40
N LYS A 280 -20.76 -12.62 -4.63
CA LYS A 280 -21.34 -11.41 -4.00
C LYS A 280 -20.40 -10.20 -4.05
N GLY A 281 -19.78 -9.95 -5.20
CA GLY A 281 -18.85 -8.83 -5.39
C GLY A 281 -17.42 -9.07 -4.91
N LYS A 282 -17.09 -10.23 -4.34
CA LYS A 282 -15.71 -10.57 -3.98
C LYS A 282 -14.86 -10.85 -5.22
N ASN A 283 -13.58 -10.44 -5.15
CA ASN A 283 -12.60 -10.70 -6.20
C ASN A 283 -12.39 -12.22 -6.38
N PHE A 284 -12.36 -12.67 -7.64
CA PHE A 284 -12.13 -14.06 -8.01
C PHE A 284 -10.92 -14.18 -8.93
N ILE A 285 -9.99 -15.05 -8.53
CA ILE A 285 -8.83 -15.45 -9.32
C ILE A 285 -9.02 -16.91 -9.70
N ALA A 286 -9.07 -17.18 -11.00
CA ALA A 286 -9.29 -18.52 -11.51
C ALA A 286 -8.04 -19.39 -11.27
N PRO A 287 -8.20 -20.64 -10.78
CA PRO A 287 -7.14 -21.64 -10.84
C PRO A 287 -6.61 -21.83 -12.27
N SER A 288 -5.36 -22.28 -12.42
CA SER A 288 -4.70 -22.39 -13.73
C SER A 288 -5.37 -23.37 -14.70
N ASP A 289 -6.07 -24.37 -14.17
CA ASP A 289 -6.81 -25.39 -14.90
C ASP A 289 -8.31 -25.05 -15.07
N PHE A 290 -8.75 -23.93 -14.50
CA PHE A 290 -10.15 -23.52 -14.54
C PHE A 290 -10.51 -22.87 -15.87
N LYS A 291 -11.64 -23.31 -16.44
CA LYS A 291 -12.22 -22.73 -17.66
C LYS A 291 -13.75 -22.66 -17.55
N LEU A 292 -14.31 -21.55 -17.99
CA LEU A 292 -15.75 -21.38 -18.12
C LEU A 292 -16.24 -22.03 -19.42
N LYS A 293 -17.45 -22.59 -19.38
CA LYS A 293 -18.14 -23.11 -20.56
C LYS A 293 -19.30 -22.19 -20.91
N LEU A 294 -19.26 -21.65 -22.11
CA LEU A 294 -20.24 -20.70 -22.64
C LEU A 294 -20.91 -21.30 -23.88
N THR A 295 -22.08 -20.78 -24.21
CA THR A 295 -22.85 -21.13 -25.40
C THR A 295 -23.38 -19.86 -26.07
N LEU A 296 -23.97 -20.00 -27.25
CA LEU A 296 -24.73 -18.91 -27.87
C LEU A 296 -25.96 -18.56 -27.02
N GLY A 297 -26.10 -17.28 -26.68
CA GLY A 297 -27.21 -16.73 -25.90
C GLY A 297 -28.36 -16.25 -26.79
N ALA A 298 -29.57 -16.21 -26.22
CA ALA A 298 -30.75 -15.72 -26.94
C ALA A 298 -30.77 -14.18 -27.01
N PRO A 299 -31.20 -13.59 -28.14
CA PRO A 299 -31.62 -14.26 -29.38
C PRO A 299 -30.42 -14.79 -30.18
N ILE A 300 -30.50 -16.04 -30.63
CA ILE A 300 -29.42 -16.69 -31.38
C ILE A 300 -29.57 -16.34 -32.88
N PRO A 301 -28.57 -15.70 -33.51
CA PRO A 301 -28.63 -15.38 -34.94
C PRO A 301 -28.65 -16.63 -35.82
N LYS A 302 -29.42 -16.58 -36.92
CA LYS A 302 -29.42 -17.66 -37.94
C LYS A 302 -28.05 -17.86 -38.59
N LYS A 303 -27.32 -16.75 -38.79
CA LYS A 303 -25.93 -16.70 -39.23
C LYS A 303 -25.19 -15.86 -38.22
N TYR A 304 -24.13 -16.41 -37.63
CA TYR A 304 -23.37 -15.73 -36.60
C TYR A 304 -21.90 -15.57 -37.01
N THR A 305 -21.24 -14.58 -36.43
CA THR A 305 -19.79 -14.38 -36.50
C THR A 305 -19.30 -14.11 -35.08
N LEU A 306 -18.36 -14.95 -34.61
CA LEU A 306 -17.64 -14.66 -33.37
C LEU A 306 -16.58 -13.59 -33.65
N VAL A 307 -16.50 -12.61 -32.77
CA VAL A 307 -15.73 -11.37 -32.91
C VAL A 307 -14.90 -11.12 -31.66
N ASP A 308 -14.20 -9.98 -31.57
CA ASP A 308 -13.27 -9.75 -30.48
C ASP A 308 -13.94 -9.50 -29.12
N TYR A 309 -15.23 -9.12 -29.12
CA TYR A 309 -16.00 -8.86 -27.92
C TYR A 309 -17.44 -9.39 -27.99
N HIS A 310 -17.87 -10.01 -26.90
CA HIS A 310 -19.25 -10.45 -26.68
C HIS A 310 -19.70 -10.12 -25.25
N SER A 311 -21.02 -10.09 -25.03
CA SER A 311 -21.62 -9.88 -23.71
C SER A 311 -22.16 -11.21 -23.14
N LEU A 312 -21.80 -11.49 -21.88
CA LEU A 312 -22.21 -12.65 -21.08
C LEU A 312 -23.03 -12.24 -19.83
N PRO A 313 -23.73 -11.08 -19.86
CA PRO A 313 -23.50 -9.89 -19.02
C PRO A 313 -22.08 -9.37 -18.80
N GLU A 314 -21.13 -10.23 -18.40
CA GLU A 314 -19.74 -9.80 -18.28
C GLU A 314 -19.06 -9.69 -19.68
N PRO A 315 -18.08 -8.79 -19.87
CA PRO A 315 -17.26 -8.74 -21.07
C PRO A 315 -16.56 -10.08 -21.36
N VAL A 316 -16.76 -10.61 -22.56
CA VAL A 316 -16.02 -11.76 -23.10
C VAL A 316 -15.16 -11.27 -24.25
N VAL A 317 -13.84 -11.42 -24.13
CA VAL A 317 -12.88 -10.90 -25.11
C VAL A 317 -12.09 -12.01 -25.78
N SER A 318 -11.67 -11.77 -27.02
CA SER A 318 -10.82 -12.70 -27.76
C SER A 318 -9.37 -12.69 -27.23
N GLN A 319 -8.63 -13.73 -27.60
CA GLN A 319 -7.18 -13.82 -27.42
C GLN A 319 -6.43 -12.60 -27.95
N ARG A 320 -6.95 -11.92 -28.99
CA ARG A 320 -6.30 -10.74 -29.59
C ARG A 320 -6.31 -9.56 -28.63
N ILE A 321 -7.47 -9.23 -28.06
CA ILE A 321 -7.60 -8.18 -27.03
C ILE A 321 -6.79 -8.56 -25.78
N LYS A 322 -6.89 -9.81 -25.32
CA LYS A 322 -6.11 -10.30 -24.18
C LYS A 322 -4.60 -10.07 -24.37
N LYS A 323 -4.06 -10.41 -25.55
CA LYS A 323 -2.64 -10.24 -25.86
C LYS A 323 -2.18 -8.78 -25.75
N ILE A 324 -3.02 -7.82 -26.15
CA ILE A 324 -2.72 -6.39 -25.99
C ILE A 324 -2.66 -6.04 -24.50
N ILE A 325 -3.70 -6.36 -23.73
CA ILE A 325 -3.77 -6.01 -22.30
C ILE A 325 -2.68 -6.72 -21.47
N ASP A 326 -2.28 -7.93 -21.85
CA ASP A 326 -1.20 -8.68 -21.19
C ASP A 326 0.18 -8.02 -21.39
N GLN A 327 0.37 -7.25 -22.46
CA GLN A 327 1.61 -6.52 -22.71
C GLN A 327 1.72 -5.23 -21.89
N LEU A 328 0.62 -4.82 -21.25
CA LEU A 328 0.55 -3.60 -20.45
C LEU A 328 0.82 -3.91 -18.98
N SER A 329 1.53 -3.00 -18.31
CA SER A 329 1.88 -3.09 -16.88
C SER A 329 0.71 -2.66 -16.00
N VAL A 330 -0.45 -3.26 -16.19
CA VAL A 330 -1.70 -3.00 -15.43
C VAL A 330 -2.11 -4.25 -14.66
N CYS A 331 -2.74 -4.07 -13.50
CA CYS A 331 -3.17 -5.13 -12.58
C CYS A 331 -4.69 -5.10 -12.38
N ASN A 332 -5.21 -5.86 -11.42
CA ASN A 332 -6.66 -5.94 -11.11
C ASN A 332 -7.54 -6.39 -12.29
N ILE A 333 -6.92 -7.14 -13.21
CA ILE A 333 -7.54 -7.70 -14.41
C ILE A 333 -7.22 -9.19 -14.44
N ASN A 334 -8.26 -10.01 -14.49
CA ASN A 334 -8.15 -11.46 -14.62
C ASN A 334 -8.90 -11.94 -15.85
N PHE A 335 -8.17 -12.60 -16.75
CA PHE A 335 -8.71 -13.23 -17.94
C PHE A 335 -9.01 -14.69 -17.63
N ILE A 336 -10.29 -14.99 -17.41
CA ILE A 336 -10.74 -16.34 -17.08
C ILE A 336 -10.94 -17.09 -18.40
N PRO A 337 -10.17 -18.15 -18.70
CA PRO A 337 -10.31 -18.88 -19.95
C PRO A 337 -11.74 -19.39 -20.13
N ALA A 338 -12.27 -19.27 -21.34
CA ALA A 338 -13.61 -19.69 -21.68
C ALA A 338 -13.65 -20.45 -22.99
N THR A 339 -14.48 -21.50 -23.04
CA THR A 339 -14.84 -22.16 -24.29
C THR A 339 -16.24 -21.73 -24.72
N ILE A 340 -16.44 -21.45 -26.01
CA ILE A 340 -17.76 -21.15 -26.59
C ILE A 340 -18.18 -22.35 -27.44
N ASP A 341 -19.23 -23.05 -27.03
CA ASP A 341 -19.83 -24.15 -27.76
C ASP A 341 -21.01 -23.63 -28.60
N THR A 342 -20.91 -23.76 -29.92
CA THR A 342 -21.95 -23.34 -30.88
C THR A 342 -22.84 -24.49 -31.35
N GLN A 343 -22.72 -25.67 -30.73
CA GLN A 343 -23.27 -26.97 -31.18
C GLN A 343 -22.62 -27.52 -32.45
N GLN A 344 -22.00 -26.68 -33.26
CA GLN A 344 -21.27 -27.06 -34.48
C GLN A 344 -19.77 -27.19 -34.21
N GLU A 345 -19.21 -26.28 -33.42
CA GLU A 345 -17.80 -26.19 -33.09
C GLU A 345 -17.61 -25.64 -31.67
N THR A 346 -16.46 -25.95 -31.06
CA THR A 346 -16.05 -25.37 -29.78
C THR A 346 -14.83 -24.48 -29.97
N PHE A 347 -14.95 -23.21 -29.60
CA PHE A 347 -13.88 -22.21 -29.67
C PHE A 347 -13.25 -22.04 -28.29
N SER A 348 -11.91 -21.99 -28.19
CA SER A 348 -11.18 -21.93 -26.91
C SER A 348 -10.27 -20.68 -26.75
N ASN A 349 -10.35 -19.76 -27.70
CA ASN A 349 -9.54 -18.53 -27.77
C ASN A 349 -10.27 -17.31 -27.16
N TYR A 350 -11.14 -17.52 -26.16
CA TYR A 350 -11.95 -16.50 -25.51
C TYR A 350 -11.74 -16.49 -24.00
N TYR A 351 -11.98 -15.32 -23.41
CA TYR A 351 -11.76 -15.08 -21.98
C TYR A 351 -12.86 -14.19 -21.43
N VAL A 352 -13.41 -14.55 -20.27
CA VAL A 352 -14.24 -13.63 -19.50
C VAL A 352 -13.30 -12.65 -18.78
N LEU A 353 -13.51 -11.36 -19.00
CA LEU A 353 -12.75 -10.28 -18.40
C LEU A 353 -13.35 -9.93 -17.04
N HIS A 354 -12.71 -10.43 -15.98
CA HIS A 354 -13.05 -10.13 -14.60
C HIS A 354 -12.13 -9.02 -14.06
N VAL A 355 -12.71 -7.92 -13.59
CA VAL A 355 -11.97 -6.72 -13.16
C VAL A 355 -12.39 -6.26 -11.78
N ALA A 356 -11.57 -5.43 -11.14
CA ALA A 356 -11.87 -4.91 -9.81
C ALA A 356 -13.06 -3.95 -9.85
N THR A 357 -13.75 -3.84 -8.71
CA THR A 357 -14.84 -2.89 -8.54
C THR A 357 -14.30 -1.60 -7.93
N ILE A 358 -14.57 -0.46 -8.58
CA ILE A 358 -14.23 0.86 -8.06
C ILE A 358 -15.51 1.68 -8.10
N GLN A 359 -16.06 2.04 -6.95
CA GLN A 359 -17.26 2.86 -6.87
C GLN A 359 -16.87 4.33 -6.90
N CYS A 360 -17.00 4.95 -8.08
CA CYS A 360 -16.55 6.32 -8.32
C CYS A 360 -17.56 7.13 -9.14
N LEU A 361 -18.86 6.89 -8.97
CA LEU A 361 -19.90 7.71 -9.58
C LEU A 361 -20.10 9.00 -8.75
N ASP A 362 -20.10 10.16 -9.39
CA ASP A 362 -20.61 11.40 -8.81
C ASP A 362 -22.14 11.37 -8.92
N GLU A 363 -22.80 10.77 -7.92
CA GLU A 363 -24.26 10.59 -7.89
C GLU A 363 -25.03 11.92 -7.98
N LYS A 364 -24.41 13.05 -7.61
CA LYS A 364 -25.06 14.37 -7.66
C LYS A 364 -25.05 14.97 -9.07
N LYS A 365 -24.05 14.65 -9.88
CA LYS A 365 -23.90 15.16 -11.25
C LYS A 365 -24.35 14.16 -12.31
N SER A 366 -24.49 12.90 -11.94
CA SER A 366 -25.01 11.85 -12.81
C SER A 366 -26.53 11.89 -12.88
N ALA A 367 -27.11 11.51 -14.02
CA ALA A 367 -28.54 11.27 -14.13
C ALA A 367 -28.83 9.82 -13.74
N LEU A 368 -29.80 9.62 -12.84
CA LEU A 368 -30.07 8.34 -12.22
C LEU A 368 -31.56 8.02 -12.29
N THR A 369 -31.87 6.77 -12.63
CA THR A 369 -33.19 6.19 -12.42
C THR A 369 -33.17 5.37 -11.14
N THR A 370 -34.01 5.72 -10.18
CA THR A 370 -34.06 5.08 -8.85
C THR A 370 -35.40 4.40 -8.60
N HIS A 371 -35.37 3.28 -7.89
CA HIS A 371 -36.56 2.69 -7.28
C HIS A 371 -37.16 3.61 -6.20
N PRO A 372 -38.45 3.44 -5.84
CA PRO A 372 -39.09 4.23 -4.78
C PRO A 372 -38.39 4.16 -3.40
N ASN A 373 -37.60 3.12 -3.16
CA ASN A 373 -36.80 2.95 -1.93
C ASN A 373 -35.45 3.69 -1.97
N GLY A 374 -35.16 4.44 -3.05
CA GLY A 374 -33.93 5.19 -3.25
C GLY A 374 -32.76 4.38 -3.82
N GLN A 375 -32.92 3.07 -4.06
CA GLN A 375 -31.88 2.27 -4.72
C GLN A 375 -31.78 2.66 -6.20
N ILE A 376 -30.56 2.87 -6.69
CA ILE A 376 -30.31 3.10 -8.12
C ILE A 376 -30.67 1.83 -8.88
N PHE A 377 -31.59 1.98 -9.83
CA PHE A 377 -31.96 0.95 -10.80
C PHE A 377 -30.99 0.97 -11.98
N GLU A 378 -30.73 2.17 -12.52
CA GLU A 378 -29.85 2.40 -13.67
C GLU A 378 -29.26 3.81 -13.60
N VAL A 379 -28.06 3.97 -14.17
CA VAL A 379 -27.37 5.24 -14.40
C VAL A 379 -27.62 5.68 -15.83
N ASP A 380 -28.43 6.72 -16.00
CA ASP A 380 -28.83 7.25 -17.31
C ASP A 380 -27.73 8.05 -18.00
N SER A 381 -26.88 8.74 -17.22
CA SER A 381 -25.67 9.40 -17.72
C SER A 381 -24.59 9.39 -16.64
N ILE A 382 -23.34 9.14 -17.02
CA ILE A 382 -22.25 8.91 -16.05
C ILE A 382 -21.39 10.16 -15.88
N VAL A 383 -21.22 10.59 -14.63
CA VAL A 383 -20.13 11.50 -14.24
C VAL A 383 -19.26 10.78 -13.21
N LEU A 384 -17.96 10.65 -13.48
CA LEU A 384 -17.03 10.01 -12.54
C LEU A 384 -16.49 11.02 -11.52
N ASP A 385 -16.44 10.61 -10.26
CA ASP A 385 -15.74 11.32 -9.20
C ASP A 385 -14.22 11.12 -9.34
N LYS A 386 -13.57 12.10 -9.95
CA LYS A 386 -12.13 12.11 -10.17
C LYS A 386 -11.33 12.19 -8.87
N THR A 387 -11.92 12.66 -7.76
CA THR A 387 -11.22 12.72 -6.46
C THR A 387 -10.97 11.34 -5.89
N ILE A 388 -11.87 10.39 -6.16
CA ILE A 388 -11.70 8.97 -5.82
C ILE A 388 -10.62 8.37 -6.72
N LEU A 389 -10.72 8.58 -8.04
CA LEU A 389 -9.77 8.02 -9.01
C LEU A 389 -8.34 8.53 -8.82
N LYS A 390 -8.16 9.79 -8.40
CA LYS A 390 -6.84 10.37 -8.05
C LYS A 390 -6.13 9.62 -6.92
N LYS A 391 -6.87 8.96 -6.02
CA LYS A 391 -6.31 8.18 -4.91
C LYS A 391 -5.93 6.75 -5.29
N ILE A 392 -6.09 6.38 -6.56
CA ILE A 392 -5.86 5.01 -7.02
C ILE A 392 -4.79 5.05 -8.13
N PRO A 393 -3.69 4.29 -7.99
CA PRO A 393 -2.67 4.17 -9.03
C PRO A 393 -3.27 3.76 -10.37
N PHE A 394 -2.77 4.33 -11.47
CA PHE A 394 -3.26 4.04 -12.82
C PHE A 394 -3.31 2.53 -13.11
N GLU A 395 -2.28 1.79 -12.68
CA GLU A 395 -2.15 0.34 -12.86
C GLU A 395 -3.32 -0.44 -12.25
N ARG A 396 -3.93 0.06 -11.17
CA ARG A 396 -5.06 -0.56 -10.46
C ARG A 396 -6.42 -0.13 -10.99
N ARG A 397 -6.50 0.99 -11.73
CA ARG A 397 -7.75 1.58 -12.27
C ARG A 397 -7.80 1.69 -13.79
N ALA A 398 -6.92 0.98 -14.50
CA ALA A 398 -6.85 1.01 -15.96
C ALA A 398 -8.10 0.44 -16.63
N ILE A 399 -8.65 -0.65 -16.05
CA ILE A 399 -9.94 -1.23 -16.39
C ILE A 399 -10.60 -1.65 -15.08
N PHE A 400 -11.85 -1.25 -14.86
CA PHE A 400 -12.60 -1.57 -13.66
C PHE A 400 -14.09 -1.66 -13.96
N LYS A 401 -14.88 -2.07 -12.98
CA LYS A 401 -16.34 -1.97 -13.05
C LYS A 401 -16.92 -1.13 -11.93
N MET A 402 -18.04 -0.51 -12.21
CA MET A 402 -18.94 0.09 -11.21
C MET A 402 -20.19 -0.78 -11.08
N PHE A 403 -20.82 -0.76 -9.90
CA PHE A 403 -22.08 -1.46 -9.68
C PHE A 403 -23.11 -0.54 -9.02
N TYR A 404 -24.10 -0.11 -9.80
CA TYR A 404 -25.18 0.81 -9.42
C TYR A 404 -26.49 0.32 -10.05
N GLY A 405 -27.05 -0.77 -9.52
CA GLY A 405 -28.19 -1.50 -10.13
C GLY A 405 -27.76 -2.37 -11.32
N CYS A 406 -26.98 -1.79 -12.23
CA CYS A 406 -26.32 -2.44 -13.35
C CYS A 406 -24.79 -2.43 -13.19
N GLU A 407 -24.10 -3.29 -13.96
CA GLU A 407 -22.64 -3.30 -14.05
C GLU A 407 -22.18 -2.42 -15.22
N TYR A 408 -21.28 -1.48 -14.94
CA TYR A 408 -20.68 -0.60 -15.95
C TYR A 408 -19.20 -0.88 -16.03
N TYR A 409 -18.71 -1.31 -17.19
CA TYR A 409 -17.30 -1.61 -17.41
C TYR A 409 -16.59 -0.39 -17.97
N ILE A 410 -15.64 0.13 -17.20
CA ILE A 410 -14.95 1.38 -17.47
C ILE A 410 -13.50 1.09 -17.85
N ILE A 411 -13.03 1.73 -18.92
CA ILE A 411 -11.68 1.57 -19.45
C ILE A 411 -11.03 2.92 -19.75
N HIS A 412 -9.76 3.06 -19.37
CA HIS A 412 -9.01 4.29 -19.61
C HIS A 412 -8.60 4.44 -21.09
N GLU A 413 -8.55 5.69 -21.59
CA GLU A 413 -8.20 6.01 -22.98
C GLU A 413 -6.89 5.34 -23.45
N ARG A 414 -5.88 5.33 -22.59
CA ARG A 414 -4.56 4.71 -22.85
C ARG A 414 -4.70 3.23 -23.25
N ILE A 415 -5.64 2.50 -22.65
CA ILE A 415 -5.88 1.10 -22.97
C ILE A 415 -6.72 0.98 -24.24
N VAL A 416 -7.72 1.86 -24.41
CA VAL A 416 -8.54 1.95 -25.63
C VAL A 416 -7.67 2.15 -26.86
N SER A 417 -6.73 3.10 -26.83
CA SER A 417 -5.83 3.38 -27.94
C SER A 417 -4.98 2.15 -28.33
N GLU A 418 -4.50 1.37 -27.37
CA GLU A 418 -3.74 0.15 -27.64
C GLU A 418 -4.62 -0.95 -28.27
N ILE A 419 -5.86 -1.12 -27.77
CA ILE A 419 -6.81 -2.08 -28.33
C ILE A 419 -7.24 -1.67 -29.74
N GLN A 420 -7.45 -0.38 -30.01
CA GLN A 420 -7.84 0.11 -31.34
C GLN A 420 -6.80 -0.17 -32.42
N LYS A 421 -5.52 -0.31 -32.09
CA LYS A 421 -4.45 -0.67 -33.06
C LYS A 421 -4.71 -1.99 -33.77
N ILE A 422 -5.45 -2.91 -33.17
CA ILE A 422 -5.81 -4.19 -33.79
C ILE A 422 -7.15 -4.15 -34.55
N SER A 423 -7.82 -3.00 -34.62
CA SER A 423 -9.15 -2.85 -35.24
C SER A 423 -10.13 -3.92 -34.76
N PRO A 424 -10.46 -3.96 -33.45
CA PRO A 424 -11.27 -5.01 -32.87
C PRO A 424 -12.71 -4.94 -33.43
N LYS A 425 -13.38 -6.09 -33.49
CA LYS A 425 -14.79 -6.18 -33.88
C LYS A 425 -15.69 -6.51 -32.69
N GLY A 426 -16.93 -6.03 -32.71
CA GLY A 426 -17.91 -6.37 -31.68
C GLY A 426 -17.86 -5.50 -30.43
N ILE A 427 -16.92 -4.54 -30.36
CA ILE A 427 -16.69 -3.67 -29.21
C ILE A 427 -16.87 -2.21 -29.59
N ARG A 428 -17.50 -1.44 -28.70
CA ARG A 428 -17.57 0.01 -28.74
C ARG A 428 -16.95 0.57 -27.48
N PHE A 429 -16.25 1.69 -27.65
CA PHE A 429 -15.73 2.49 -26.55
C PHE A 429 -16.47 3.81 -26.59
N ILE A 430 -17.40 3.99 -25.66
CA ILE A 430 -18.24 5.20 -25.61
C ILE A 430 -17.62 6.13 -24.58
N PRO A 431 -17.19 7.36 -24.94
CA PRO A 431 -16.69 8.31 -23.95
C PRO A 431 -17.67 8.44 -22.80
N VAL A 432 -17.19 8.40 -21.56
CA VAL A 432 -18.07 8.50 -20.38
C VAL A 432 -18.94 9.76 -20.42
N SER A 433 -18.42 10.87 -20.95
CA SER A 433 -19.16 12.13 -21.14
C SER A 433 -20.30 12.05 -22.16
N GLU A 434 -20.28 11.05 -23.04
CA GLU A 434 -21.27 10.86 -24.11
C GLU A 434 -22.20 9.66 -23.83
N TYR A 435 -21.92 8.88 -22.78
CA TYR A 435 -22.70 7.70 -22.44
C TYR A 435 -24.11 8.07 -22.00
N THR A 436 -25.09 7.32 -22.54
CA THR A 436 -26.47 7.28 -22.03
C THR A 436 -26.93 5.84 -21.83
N SER A 437 -27.98 5.61 -21.02
CA SER A 437 -28.62 4.29 -20.91
C SER A 437 -29.11 3.75 -22.26
N SER A 438 -29.43 4.64 -23.20
CA SER A 438 -29.81 4.26 -24.57
C SER A 438 -28.64 3.74 -25.42
N SER A 439 -27.40 4.08 -25.04
CA SER A 439 -26.21 3.70 -25.79
C SER A 439 -26.00 2.18 -25.88
N VAL A 440 -26.63 1.38 -25.03
CA VAL A 440 -26.61 -0.10 -25.10
C VAL A 440 -27.38 -0.61 -26.34
N PHE A 441 -28.34 0.17 -26.85
CA PHE A 441 -29.24 -0.21 -27.95
C PHE A 441 -28.87 0.41 -29.30
N GLU A 442 -28.07 1.48 -29.28
CA GLU A 442 -27.47 2.08 -30.48
C GLU A 442 -26.45 1.14 -31.10
#